data_AF-A0A2C6CZX9-F1
#
_entry.id   AF-A0A2C6CZX9-F1
#
_cell.length_a   1.000
_cell.length_b   1.000
_cell.length_c   1.000
_cell.angle_alpha   90.00
_cell.angle_beta   90.00
_cell.angle_gamma   90.00
#
_symmetry.space_group_name_H-M   'P 1'
#
loop_
_entity.id
_entity.type
_entity.pdbx_description
1 polymer ?
#
loop_
_entity_poly.entity_id
_entity_poly.type
_entity_poly.pdbx_seq_one_letter_code
_entity_poly.pdbx_strand_id
1 'polypeptide(L)'
;MKKTINTIFKMAVVSLSLATLSASASPYGDADVLFGCFIQKGKTQKEVVVLKNDENIIYMYGKQDPNGESGLMPEITIKTTVSQIAKEWLYSQVDAVSIHNLNIPNGPYTYQVSYTEHGNEKYGYLTVLKNGNAVSLFECQAVWEQNLNNDDLMKDIPDVK
;
A
#
# COMPACT_ATOMS: atom_id res chain seq x y z
N MET A 1 68.18 -26.25 14.17
CA MET A 1 66.76 -26.66 14.05
C MET A 1 66.04 -26.44 15.37
N LYS A 2 65.17 -25.42 15.45
CA LYS A 2 63.87 -25.41 16.17
C LYS A 2 63.32 -23.99 16.11
N LYS A 3 62.22 -23.83 15.38
CA LYS A 3 61.47 -22.58 15.17
C LYS A 3 60.68 -22.25 16.43
N THR A 4 60.76 -21.02 16.91
CA THR A 4 59.82 -20.45 17.88
C THR A 4 58.91 -19.51 17.09
N ILE A 5 57.65 -19.90 16.89
CA ILE A 5 56.61 -19.05 16.29
C ILE A 5 55.69 -18.62 17.42
N ASN A 6 55.82 -17.37 17.86
CA ASN A 6 54.83 -16.72 18.72
C ASN A 6 53.70 -16.20 17.84
N THR A 7 52.58 -16.93 17.79
CA THR A 7 51.35 -16.47 17.15
C THR A 7 50.54 -15.69 18.18
N ILE A 8 50.55 -14.36 18.09
CA ILE A 8 49.66 -13.49 18.85
C ILE A 8 48.31 -13.48 18.14
N PHE A 9 47.32 -14.15 18.73
CA PHE A 9 45.92 -14.07 18.36
C PHE A 9 45.41 -12.64 18.61
N LYS A 10 45.24 -11.84 17.55
CA LYS A 10 44.48 -10.59 17.62
C LYS A 10 43.00 -10.91 17.50
N MET A 11 42.28 -10.90 18.62
CA MET A 11 40.82 -10.87 18.66
C MET A 11 40.34 -9.58 17.97
N ALA A 12 39.67 -9.73 16.82
CA ALA A 12 38.92 -8.64 16.21
C ALA A 12 37.60 -8.48 16.99
N VAL A 13 37.49 -7.41 17.77
CA VAL A 13 36.22 -7.01 18.38
C VAL A 13 35.38 -6.36 17.29
N VAL A 14 34.44 -7.14 16.73
CA VAL A 14 33.41 -6.59 15.84
C VAL A 14 32.38 -5.89 16.73
N SER A 15 32.49 -4.58 16.83
CA SER A 15 31.46 -3.74 17.43
C SER A 15 30.20 -3.83 16.55
N LEU A 16 29.20 -4.60 16.99
CA LEU A 16 27.83 -4.52 16.47
C LEU A 16 27.31 -3.12 16.82
N SER A 17 27.35 -2.20 15.87
CA SER A 17 26.57 -0.98 15.95
C SER A 17 25.09 -1.37 15.92
N LEU A 18 24.43 -1.28 17.08
CA LEU A 18 22.97 -1.28 17.18
C LEU A 18 22.47 -0.13 16.30
N ALA A 19 21.92 -0.45 15.13
CA ALA A 19 21.10 0.50 14.40
C ALA A 19 19.90 0.80 15.29
N THR A 20 19.87 2.00 15.86
CA THR A 20 18.67 2.55 16.49
C THR A 20 17.60 2.58 15.42
N LEU A 21 16.58 1.73 15.56
CA LEU A 21 15.35 1.79 14.78
C LEU A 21 14.67 3.11 15.13
N SER A 22 14.95 4.15 14.36
CA SER A 22 14.16 5.37 14.38
C SER A 22 12.74 4.96 14.03
N ALA A 23 11.80 5.17 14.93
CA ALA A 23 10.39 5.07 14.59
C ALA A 23 10.12 6.12 13.51
N SER A 24 10.10 5.68 12.24
CA SER A 24 9.68 6.53 11.15
C SER A 24 8.19 6.75 11.33
N ALA A 25 7.81 7.97 11.75
CA ALA A 25 6.43 8.39 11.63
C ALA A 25 5.99 8.16 10.18
N SER A 26 4.76 7.68 9.98
CA SER A 26 4.20 7.53 8.64
C SER A 26 4.39 8.85 7.88
N PRO A 27 4.83 8.83 6.60
CA PRO A 27 4.92 10.06 5.81
C PRO A 27 3.55 10.70 5.60
N TYR A 28 2.48 9.99 5.95
CA TYR A 28 1.09 10.43 5.86
C TYR A 28 0.52 10.98 7.19
N GLY A 29 1.38 11.20 8.20
CA GLY A 29 1.00 11.76 9.50
C GLY A 29 0.12 10.81 10.30
N ASP A 30 -0.89 11.36 10.98
CA ASP A 30 -1.82 10.62 11.85
C ASP A 30 -2.96 9.93 11.08
N ALA A 31 -2.99 10.04 9.75
CA ALA A 31 -4.03 9.40 8.94
C ALA A 31 -3.80 7.89 8.81
N ASP A 32 -4.88 7.12 8.92
CA ASP A 32 -4.85 5.69 8.68
C ASP A 32 -4.66 5.41 7.19
N VAL A 33 -3.72 4.54 6.84
CA VAL A 33 -3.53 4.09 5.46
C VAL A 33 -4.42 2.87 5.21
N LEU A 34 -5.47 3.04 4.40
CA LEU A 34 -6.35 1.93 4.01
C LEU A 34 -5.70 1.02 2.97
N PHE A 35 -4.94 1.60 2.04
CA PHE A 35 -4.28 0.86 0.98
C PHE A 35 -3.08 1.65 0.45
N GLY A 36 -1.95 0.97 0.26
CA GLY A 36 -0.71 1.54 -0.25
C GLY A 36 -0.02 0.57 -1.21
N CYS A 37 0.23 1.00 -2.44
CA CYS A 37 0.83 0.13 -3.45
C CYS A 37 1.73 0.86 -4.45
N PHE A 38 2.77 0.16 -4.90
CA PHE A 38 3.63 0.59 -6.00
C PHE A 38 3.22 -0.04 -7.32
N ILE A 39 3.22 0.76 -8.38
CA ILE A 39 2.85 0.38 -9.74
C ILE A 39 4.02 0.69 -10.68
N GLN A 40 4.40 -0.26 -11.53
CA GLN A 40 5.33 0.02 -12.62
C GLN A 40 4.59 0.57 -13.82
N LYS A 41 4.99 1.74 -14.29
CA LYS A 41 4.53 2.28 -15.57
C LYS A 41 5.72 2.55 -16.47
N GLY A 42 6.05 1.57 -17.31
CA GLY A 42 7.25 1.61 -18.15
C GLY A 42 8.52 1.65 -17.31
N LYS A 43 9.29 2.74 -17.38
CA LYS A 43 10.52 2.94 -16.57
C LYS A 43 10.28 3.74 -15.28
N THR A 44 9.05 4.22 -15.06
CA THR A 44 8.73 5.02 -13.88
C THR A 44 7.96 4.18 -12.88
N GLN A 45 8.35 4.24 -11.61
CA GLN A 45 7.54 3.73 -10.51
C GLN A 45 6.52 4.81 -10.11
N LYS A 46 5.31 4.36 -9.85
CA LYS A 46 4.19 5.15 -9.37
C LYS A 46 3.70 4.57 -8.06
N GLU A 47 3.00 5.37 -7.30
CA GLU A 47 2.41 4.94 -6.04
C GLU A 47 0.93 5.34 -6.04
N VAL A 48 0.12 4.51 -5.39
CA VAL A 48 -1.26 4.80 -5.03
C VAL A 48 -1.43 4.66 -3.53
N VAL A 49 -2.10 5.63 -2.91
CA VAL A 49 -2.39 5.62 -1.48
C VAL A 49 -3.82 6.04 -1.24
N VAL A 50 -4.51 5.30 -0.37
CA VAL A 50 -5.82 5.68 0.16
C VAL A 50 -5.67 5.91 1.65
N LEU A 51 -5.92 7.15 2.07
CA LEU A 51 -5.88 7.58 3.46
C LEU A 51 -7.30 7.76 3.99
N LYS A 52 -7.50 7.42 5.26
CA LYS A 52 -8.69 7.72 6.03
C LYS A 52 -8.31 8.59 7.21
N ASN A 53 -9.06 9.67 7.40
CA ASN A 53 -8.98 10.52 8.58
C ASN A 53 -10.40 10.84 9.04
N ASP A 54 -10.86 10.12 10.05
CA ASP A 54 -12.27 10.08 10.47
C ASP A 54 -13.19 9.76 9.30
N GLU A 55 -14.05 10.71 8.92
CA GLU A 55 -15.00 10.59 7.81
C GLU A 55 -14.39 10.95 6.45
N ASN A 56 -13.18 11.52 6.43
CA ASN A 56 -12.53 11.96 5.19
C ASN A 56 -11.72 10.83 4.57
N ILE A 57 -11.81 10.72 3.25
CA ILE A 57 -11.02 9.79 2.44
C ILE A 57 -10.23 10.61 1.43
N ILE A 58 -8.93 10.32 1.35
CA ILE A 58 -8.03 10.91 0.37
C ILE A 58 -7.41 9.80 -0.45
N TYR A 59 -7.76 9.74 -1.73
CA TYR A 59 -7.06 8.92 -2.71
C TYR A 59 -5.99 9.78 -3.39
N MET A 60 -4.78 9.23 -3.50
CA MET A 60 -3.69 9.86 -4.23
C MET A 60 -3.03 8.87 -5.17
N TYR A 61 -2.68 9.34 -6.36
CA TYR A 61 -1.87 8.60 -7.32
C TYR A 61 -0.79 9.52 -7.86
N GLY A 62 0.44 9.06 -7.94
CA GLY A 62 1.54 9.92 -8.32
C GLY A 62 2.90 9.24 -8.34
N LYS A 63 3.95 10.05 -8.26
CA LYS A 63 5.34 9.58 -8.13
C LYS A 63 5.69 9.50 -6.65
N GLN A 64 6.63 8.65 -6.30
CA GLN A 64 7.26 8.76 -4.99
C GLN A 64 8.06 10.06 -4.92
N ASP A 65 8.10 10.71 -3.76
CA ASP A 65 9.05 11.78 -3.50
C ASP A 65 10.47 11.22 -3.69
N PRO A 66 11.29 11.78 -4.61
CA PRO A 66 12.66 11.31 -4.84
C PRO A 66 13.56 11.42 -3.61
N ASN A 67 13.18 12.25 -2.63
CA ASN A 67 13.89 12.37 -1.36
C ASN A 67 13.37 11.38 -0.30
N GLY A 68 12.26 10.69 -0.54
CA GLY A 68 11.68 9.67 0.35
C GLY A 68 11.10 10.20 1.67
N GLU A 69 11.22 11.50 1.96
CA GLU A 69 10.83 12.09 3.24
C GLU A 69 9.35 12.50 3.30
N SER A 70 8.74 12.88 2.18
CA SER A 70 7.38 13.48 2.16
C SER A 70 6.28 12.56 1.62
N GLY A 71 6.58 11.28 1.41
CA GLY A 71 5.64 10.30 0.84
C GLY A 71 5.42 10.48 -0.67
N LEU A 72 4.17 10.38 -1.11
CA LEU A 72 3.77 10.47 -2.51
C LEU A 72 3.64 11.93 -2.99
N MET A 73 4.20 12.24 -4.16
CA MET A 73 3.95 13.47 -4.92
C MET A 73 2.75 13.26 -5.86
N PRO A 74 1.55 13.80 -5.54
CA PRO A 74 0.33 13.44 -6.26
C PRO A 74 0.26 14.07 -7.64
N GLU A 75 -0.07 13.24 -8.63
CA GLU A 75 -0.53 13.68 -9.95
C GLU A 75 -2.07 13.76 -9.98
N ILE A 76 -2.71 12.93 -9.17
CA ILE A 76 -4.15 12.90 -8.93
C ILE A 76 -4.37 12.90 -7.42
N THR A 77 -5.27 13.76 -6.96
CA THR A 77 -5.81 13.74 -5.60
C THR A 77 -7.33 13.79 -5.68
N ILE A 78 -7.98 12.85 -5.03
CA ILE A 78 -9.45 12.83 -4.89
C ILE A 78 -9.73 12.89 -3.39
N LYS A 79 -10.55 13.87 -3.00
CA LYS A 79 -11.03 14.03 -1.63
C LYS A 79 -12.51 13.74 -1.62
N THR A 80 -12.92 12.86 -0.71
CA THR A 80 -14.31 12.41 -0.58
C THR A 80 -14.57 12.03 0.88
N THR A 81 -15.74 11.49 1.17
CA THR A 81 -16.09 11.01 2.50
C THR A 81 -16.41 9.52 2.50
N VAL A 82 -16.37 8.89 3.68
CA VAL A 82 -16.75 7.48 3.88
C VAL A 82 -18.15 7.18 3.32
N SER A 83 -19.09 8.13 3.44
CA SER A 83 -20.47 7.98 2.94
C SER A 83 -20.61 7.98 1.41
N GLN A 84 -19.58 8.42 0.70
CA GLN A 84 -19.57 8.59 -0.76
C GLN A 84 -18.76 7.52 -1.47
N ILE A 85 -17.99 6.71 -0.75
CA ILE A 85 -17.25 5.57 -1.30
C ILE A 85 -18.03 4.28 -1.01
N ALA A 86 -17.64 3.18 -1.63
CA ALA A 86 -18.27 1.88 -1.36
C ALA A 86 -17.24 0.77 -1.29
N LYS A 87 -17.46 -0.20 -0.40
CA LYS A 87 -16.64 -1.42 -0.30
C LYS A 87 -17.38 -2.62 -0.87
N GLU A 88 -16.63 -3.59 -1.37
CA GLU A 88 -17.17 -4.86 -1.84
C GLU A 88 -16.19 -5.97 -1.49
N TRP A 89 -16.67 -6.96 -0.75
CA TRP A 89 -15.88 -8.13 -0.34
C TRP A 89 -16.44 -9.37 -1.02
N LEU A 90 -15.63 -9.99 -1.86
CA LEU A 90 -15.99 -11.18 -2.61
C LEU A 90 -15.17 -12.34 -2.08
N TYR A 91 -15.82 -13.48 -1.85
CA TYR A 91 -15.15 -14.69 -1.43
C TYR A 91 -15.63 -15.88 -2.26
N SER A 92 -14.69 -16.57 -2.89
CA SER A 92 -14.91 -17.85 -3.56
C SER A 92 -14.32 -18.97 -2.71
N GLN A 93 -15.17 -19.83 -2.15
CA GLN A 93 -14.72 -21.04 -1.45
C GLN A 93 -14.05 -22.04 -2.40
N VAL A 94 -14.56 -22.15 -3.63
CA VAL A 94 -14.07 -23.12 -4.62
C VAL A 94 -12.65 -22.79 -5.05
N ASP A 95 -12.39 -21.51 -5.27
CA ASP A 95 -11.08 -21.03 -5.71
C ASP A 95 -10.18 -20.64 -4.53
N ALA A 96 -10.69 -20.65 -3.30
CA ALA A 96 -10.01 -20.13 -2.11
C ALA A 96 -9.47 -18.70 -2.30
N VAL A 97 -10.27 -17.86 -2.96
CA VAL A 97 -9.94 -16.45 -3.29
C VAL A 97 -10.80 -15.49 -2.47
N SER A 98 -10.17 -14.54 -1.81
CA SER A 98 -10.81 -13.37 -1.18
C SER A 98 -10.42 -12.11 -1.94
N ILE A 99 -11.37 -11.25 -2.26
CA ILE A 99 -11.14 -9.96 -2.94
C ILE A 99 -11.78 -8.87 -2.10
N HIS A 100 -10.98 -7.87 -1.72
CA HIS A 100 -11.44 -6.67 -1.03
C HIS A 100 -11.29 -5.48 -1.96
N ASN A 101 -12.42 -4.95 -2.42
CA ASN A 101 -12.49 -3.78 -3.29
C ASN A 101 -12.91 -2.55 -2.48
N LEU A 102 -12.30 -1.40 -2.81
CA LEU A 102 -12.71 -0.09 -2.35
C LEU A 102 -12.89 0.84 -3.54
N ASN A 103 -14.11 1.34 -3.72
CA ASN A 103 -14.54 2.14 -4.85
C ASN A 103 -14.58 3.63 -4.48
N ILE A 104 -13.69 4.44 -5.06
CA ILE A 104 -13.65 5.90 -4.88
C ILE A 104 -14.23 6.58 -6.13
N PRO A 105 -15.49 7.09 -6.09
CA PRO A 105 -16.07 7.76 -7.23
C PRO A 105 -15.50 9.18 -7.42
N ASN A 106 -15.40 9.60 -8.67
CA ASN A 106 -14.99 10.94 -9.08
C ASN A 106 -15.67 11.30 -10.42
N GLY A 107 -16.92 11.78 -10.34
CA GLY A 107 -17.75 12.05 -11.50
C GLY A 107 -18.11 10.77 -12.27
N PRO A 108 -17.85 10.68 -13.60
CA PRO A 108 -18.14 9.47 -14.37
C PRO A 108 -17.11 8.35 -14.16
N TYR A 109 -16.06 8.61 -13.38
CA TYR A 109 -15.01 7.64 -13.12
C TYR A 109 -15.12 7.08 -11.70
N THR A 110 -14.68 5.83 -11.53
CA THR A 110 -14.43 5.22 -10.23
C THR A 110 -12.99 4.75 -10.20
N TYR A 111 -12.26 5.15 -9.17
CA TYR A 111 -10.91 4.69 -8.89
C TYR A 111 -11.04 3.59 -7.84
N GLN A 112 -10.94 2.35 -8.29
CA GLN A 112 -11.05 1.18 -7.44
C GLN A 112 -9.66 0.71 -7.07
N VAL A 113 -9.39 0.59 -5.77
CA VAL A 113 -8.25 -0.19 -5.28
C VAL A 113 -8.75 -1.55 -4.83
N SER A 114 -7.98 -2.60 -5.10
CA SER A 114 -8.32 -3.93 -4.66
C SER A 114 -7.12 -4.68 -4.10
N TYR A 115 -7.42 -5.57 -3.16
CA TYR A 115 -6.48 -6.51 -2.58
C TYR A 115 -7.08 -7.91 -2.66
N THR A 116 -6.35 -8.82 -3.28
CA THR A 116 -6.77 -10.20 -3.53
C THR A 116 -5.85 -11.17 -2.79
N GLU A 117 -6.43 -12.10 -2.06
CA GLU A 117 -5.73 -13.19 -1.39
C GLU A 117 -6.15 -14.51 -2.02
N HIS A 118 -5.18 -15.28 -2.52
CA HIS A 118 -5.37 -16.61 -3.08
C HIS A 118 -4.37 -17.57 -2.44
N GLY A 119 -4.82 -18.31 -1.43
CA GLY A 119 -3.92 -19.09 -0.58
C GLY A 119 -2.89 -18.21 0.12
N ASN A 120 -1.60 -18.39 -0.23
CA ASN A 120 -0.50 -17.56 0.29
C ASN A 120 -0.13 -16.39 -0.64
N GLU A 121 -0.73 -16.34 -1.83
CA GLU A 121 -0.46 -15.30 -2.83
C GLU A 121 -1.35 -14.09 -2.59
N LYS A 122 -0.75 -12.91 -2.73
CA LYS A 122 -1.38 -11.63 -2.40
C LYS A 122 -1.13 -10.67 -3.55
N TYR A 123 -2.21 -10.10 -4.09
CA TYR A 123 -2.17 -9.22 -5.24
C TYR A 123 -2.88 -7.91 -4.92
N GLY A 124 -2.36 -6.81 -5.44
CA GLY A 124 -3.02 -5.52 -5.41
C GLY A 124 -3.32 -5.05 -6.82
N TYR A 125 -4.47 -4.39 -7.00
CA TYR A 125 -4.78 -3.75 -8.28
C TYR A 125 -5.32 -2.35 -8.09
N LEU A 126 -5.06 -1.51 -9.09
CA LEU A 126 -5.77 -0.26 -9.32
C LEU A 126 -6.56 -0.41 -10.62
N THR A 127 -7.89 -0.32 -10.51
CA THR A 127 -8.80 -0.33 -11.65
C THR A 127 -9.44 1.05 -11.79
N VAL A 128 -9.37 1.64 -12.97
CA VAL A 128 -10.14 2.84 -13.30
C VAL A 128 -11.35 2.40 -14.11
N LEU A 129 -12.54 2.66 -13.60
CA LEU A 129 -13.79 2.43 -14.29
C LEU A 129 -14.36 3.74 -14.81
N LYS A 130 -14.99 3.71 -15.98
CA LYS A 130 -15.80 4.81 -16.53
C LYS A 130 -17.22 4.30 -16.72
N ASN A 131 -18.19 4.89 -16.03
CA ASN A 131 -19.58 4.44 -16.03
C ASN A 131 -19.70 2.92 -15.77
N GLY A 132 -18.97 2.41 -14.77
CA GLY A 132 -18.95 0.99 -14.41
C GLY A 132 -18.12 0.06 -15.30
N ASN A 133 -17.54 0.54 -16.40
CA ASN A 133 -16.73 -0.28 -17.30
C ASN A 133 -15.23 -0.01 -17.07
N ALA A 134 -14.43 -1.07 -16.91
CA ALA A 134 -12.99 -0.92 -16.74
C ALA A 134 -12.35 -0.28 -17.99
N VAL A 135 -11.62 0.82 -17.79
CA VAL A 135 -10.86 1.52 -18.84
C VAL A 135 -9.35 1.49 -18.60
N SER A 136 -8.92 1.14 -17.40
CA SER A 136 -7.51 0.89 -17.08
C SER A 136 -7.41 -0.09 -15.92
N LEU A 137 -6.40 -0.96 -15.98
CA LEU A 137 -6.04 -1.90 -14.93
C LEU A 137 -4.53 -1.83 -14.73
N PHE A 138 -4.11 -1.66 -13.49
CA PHE A 138 -2.70 -1.66 -13.10
C PHE A 138 -2.51 -2.67 -11.98
N GLU A 139 -1.55 -3.56 -12.17
CA GLU A 139 -1.11 -4.49 -11.12
C GLU A 139 -0.08 -3.82 -10.22
N CYS A 140 -0.23 -4.03 -8.92
CA CYS A 140 0.74 -3.63 -7.92
C CYS A 140 1.98 -4.51 -8.03
N GLN A 141 3.15 -3.90 -8.17
CA GLN A 141 4.42 -4.62 -7.96
C GLN A 141 4.58 -5.07 -6.51
N ALA A 142 4.13 -4.22 -5.58
CA ALA A 142 4.16 -4.47 -4.16
C ALA A 142 3.05 -3.68 -3.49
N VAL A 143 2.27 -4.36 -2.66
CA VAL A 143 1.35 -3.74 -1.70
C VAL A 143 2.12 -3.59 -0.40
N TRP A 144 2.40 -2.36 0.01
CA TRP A 144 3.20 -2.08 1.20
C TRP A 144 2.33 -1.82 2.44
N GLU A 145 1.04 -1.54 2.24
CA GLU A 145 0.05 -1.48 3.31
C GLU A 145 -1.32 -1.90 2.77
N GLN A 146 -2.06 -2.68 3.56
CA GLN A 146 -3.42 -3.07 3.21
C GLN A 146 -4.25 -3.23 4.48
N ASN A 147 -5.27 -2.40 4.61
CA ASN A 147 -6.25 -2.45 5.68
C ASN A 147 -7.67 -2.55 5.12
N LEU A 148 -7.82 -3.01 3.87
CA LEU A 148 -9.12 -3.18 3.22
C LEU A 148 -9.96 -4.31 3.84
N ASN A 149 -9.31 -5.22 4.57
CA ASN A 149 -9.94 -6.28 5.35
C ASN A 149 -10.01 -5.98 6.86
N ASN A 150 -9.66 -4.75 7.29
CA ASN A 150 -9.75 -4.34 8.69
C ASN A 150 -11.15 -3.81 9.00
N ASP A 151 -11.94 -4.58 9.74
CA ASP A 151 -13.33 -4.23 10.08
C ASP A 151 -13.44 -2.87 10.79
N ASP A 152 -12.53 -2.54 11.71
CA ASP A 152 -12.59 -1.30 12.48
C ASP A 152 -12.35 -0.05 11.61
N LEU A 153 -11.42 -0.16 10.66
CA LEU A 153 -11.13 0.93 9.71
C LEU A 153 -12.21 1.06 8.62
N MET A 154 -12.96 -0.02 8.36
CA MET A 154 -13.94 -0.10 7.27
C MET A 154 -15.42 0.02 7.73
N LYS A 155 -15.69 0.03 9.04
CA LYS A 155 -17.05 -0.07 9.64
C LYS A 155 -18.09 0.97 9.18
N ASP A 156 -17.64 2.15 8.74
CA ASP A 156 -18.51 3.26 8.33
C ASP A 156 -18.60 3.42 6.81
N ILE A 157 -17.89 2.57 6.06
CA ILE A 157 -17.91 2.58 4.60
C ILE A 157 -19.04 1.65 4.14
N PRO A 158 -20.02 2.14 3.35
CA PRO A 158 -21.15 1.32 2.94
C PRO A 158 -20.70 0.25 1.93
N ASP A 159 -21.42 -0.87 1.90
CA ASP A 159 -21.25 -1.86 0.84
C ASP A 159 -21.78 -1.32 -0.50
N VAL A 160 -21.24 -1.82 -1.61
CA VAL A 160 -21.78 -1.58 -2.95
C VAL A 160 -23.26 -2.00 -3.00
N LYS A 161 -24.09 -1.14 -3.61
CA LYS A 161 -25.53 -1.40 -3.80
C LYS A 161 -25.82 -2.04 -5.14
#